data_AF-A0A075H500-F1
#
_entry.id   AF-A0A075H500-F1
#
_cell.length_a   1.000
_cell.length_b   1.000
_cell.length_c   1.000
_cell.angle_alpha   90.00
_cell.angle_beta   90.00
_cell.angle_gamma   90.00
#
_symmetry.space_group_name_H-M   'P 1'
#
loop_
_entity.id
_entity.type
_entity.pdbx_description
1 polymer ?
#
loop_
_entity_poly.entity_id
_entity_poly.type
_entity_poly.pdbx_seq_one_letter_code
_entity_poly.pdbx_strand_id
1 'polypeptide(L)'
;MQESESDTIQQIDSNLYNSISDLIKNLKSEEYDGVKAKINQAMINMITDITSALLKLRLEKAVLENSNQPVLLNEEKYILDSKKEMLERRETILSGILNGKPHNLDAQ
;
A
#
# COMPACT_ATOMS: atom_id res chain seq x y z
N MET A 1 -15.27 6.33 7.19
CA MET A 1 -14.95 5.07 6.49
C MET A 1 -14.73 4.07 7.61
N GLN A 2 -15.32 2.88 7.58
CA GLN A 2 -15.20 1.96 8.73
C GLN A 2 -13.74 1.69 9.13
N GLU A 3 -12.81 1.71 8.16
CA GLU A 3 -11.37 1.64 8.41
C GLU A 3 -10.84 2.80 9.29
N SER A 4 -11.37 4.02 9.19
CA SER A 4 -10.93 5.16 10.03
C SER A 4 -11.58 5.20 11.42
N GLU A 5 -12.60 4.38 11.66
CA GLU A 5 -13.45 4.44 12.87
C GLU A 5 -13.06 3.37 13.90
N SER A 6 -12.21 2.41 13.53
CA SER A 6 -11.69 1.35 14.39
C SER A 6 -10.16 1.42 14.43
N ASP A 7 -9.56 1.07 15.58
CA ASP A 7 -8.11 0.91 15.70
C ASP A 7 -7.60 -0.36 15.01
N THR A 8 -8.48 -1.34 14.80
CA THR A 8 -8.13 -2.62 14.17
C THR A 8 -8.29 -2.62 12.66
N ILE A 9 -7.46 -3.40 11.97
CA ILE A 9 -7.62 -3.62 10.52
C ILE A 9 -8.96 -4.29 10.23
N GLN A 10 -9.75 -3.68 9.35
CA GLN A 10 -11.06 -4.20 9.00
C GLN A 10 -10.96 -5.26 7.89
N GLN A 11 -11.88 -6.23 7.89
CA GLN A 11 -12.01 -7.14 6.76
C GLN A 11 -12.65 -6.41 5.58
N ILE A 12 -11.96 -6.46 4.45
CA ILE A 12 -12.40 -5.86 3.18
C ILE A 12 -12.42 -6.93 2.10
N ASP A 13 -13.08 -6.62 0.98
CA ASP A 13 -13.08 -7.49 -0.19
C ASP A 13 -11.63 -7.73 -0.67
N SER A 14 -11.27 -9.01 -0.86
CA SER A 14 -9.95 -9.39 -1.35
C SER A 14 -9.61 -8.85 -2.72
N ASN A 15 -10.62 -8.48 -3.51
CA ASN A 15 -10.48 -7.93 -4.85
C ASN A 15 -10.59 -6.39 -4.89
N LEU A 16 -10.66 -5.71 -3.72
CA LEU A 16 -10.92 -4.27 -3.65
C LEU A 16 -9.99 -3.45 -4.56
N TYR A 17 -8.68 -3.69 -4.51
CA TYR A 17 -7.71 -2.92 -5.29
C TYR A 17 -7.88 -3.14 -6.80
N ASN A 18 -8.24 -4.35 -7.24
CA ASN A 18 -8.55 -4.62 -8.64
C ASN A 18 -9.86 -3.94 -9.06
N SER A 19 -10.90 -4.00 -8.22
CA SER A 19 -12.18 -3.32 -8.50
C SER A 19 -12.02 -1.80 -8.61
N ILE A 20 -11.16 -1.19 -7.79
CA ILE A 20 -10.80 0.23 -7.91
C ILE A 20 -10.05 0.49 -9.23
N SER A 21 -9.10 -0.38 -9.59
CA SER A 21 -8.36 -0.29 -10.85
C SER A 21 -9.29 -0.34 -12.06
N ASP A 22 -10.24 -1.27 -12.08
CA ASP A 22 -11.25 -1.40 -13.13
C ASP A 22 -12.17 -0.18 -13.20
N LEU A 23 -12.58 0.37 -12.05
CA LEU A 23 -13.37 1.61 -12.00
C LEU A 23 -12.60 2.77 -12.62
N ILE A 24 -11.33 2.98 -12.23
CA ILE A 24 -10.49 4.05 -12.80
C ILE A 24 -10.27 3.84 -14.29
N LYS A 25 -10.04 2.59 -14.72
CA LYS A 25 -9.88 2.24 -16.14
C LYS A 25 -11.11 2.62 -16.95
N ASN A 26 -12.31 2.28 -16.46
CA ASN A 26 -13.56 2.61 -17.13
C ASN A 26 -13.76 4.13 -17.21
N LEU A 27 -13.54 4.86 -16.11
CA LEU A 27 -13.61 6.33 -16.08
C LEU A 27 -12.61 7.01 -17.03
N LYS A 28 -11.46 6.38 -17.29
CA LYS A 28 -10.45 6.88 -18.23
C LYS A 28 -10.71 6.50 -19.68
N SER A 29 -11.48 5.44 -19.94
CA SER A 29 -11.74 4.94 -21.28
C SER A 29 -12.82 5.72 -22.03
N GLU A 30 -13.66 6.47 -21.32
CA GLU A 30 -14.72 7.28 -21.91
C GLU A 30 -14.19 8.67 -22.31
N GLU A 31 -14.58 9.11 -23.51
CA GLU A 31 -14.31 10.46 -23.98
C GLU A 31 -15.39 11.43 -23.44
N TYR A 32 -14.96 12.37 -22.61
CA TYR A 32 -15.82 13.41 -22.05
C TYR A 32 -15.40 14.79 -22.55
N ASP A 33 -16.36 15.68 -22.75
CA ASP A 33 -16.12 17.08 -23.12
C ASP A 33 -16.52 18.07 -22.01
N GLY A 34 -16.04 19.31 -22.15
CA GLY A 34 -16.52 20.47 -21.39
C GLY A 34 -16.62 20.25 -19.87
N VAL A 35 -17.83 20.41 -19.34
CA VAL A 35 -18.10 20.25 -17.90
C VAL A 35 -18.02 18.78 -17.47
N LYS A 36 -18.42 17.84 -18.34
CA LYS A 36 -18.37 16.40 -18.04
C LYS A 36 -16.94 15.93 -17.83
N ALA A 37 -16.00 16.41 -18.64
CA ALA A 37 -14.58 16.12 -18.48
C ALA A 37 -14.04 16.57 -17.11
N LYS A 38 -14.44 17.77 -16.65
CA LYS A 38 -14.04 18.29 -15.33
C LYS A 38 -14.60 17.46 -14.19
N ILE A 39 -15.87 17.04 -14.29
CA ILE A 39 -16.51 16.17 -13.30
C ILE A 39 -15.80 14.81 -13.24
N ASN A 40 -15.57 14.18 -14.40
CA ASN A 40 -14.88 12.89 -14.47
C ASN A 40 -13.47 12.97 -13.86
N GLN A 41 -12.70 14.02 -14.19
CA GLN A 41 -11.38 14.24 -13.60
C GLN A 41 -11.44 14.42 -12.08
N ALA A 42 -12.42 15.17 -11.56
CA ALA A 42 -12.61 15.33 -10.13
C ALA A 42 -12.95 14.00 -9.45
N MET A 43 -13.76 13.13 -10.07
CA MET A 43 -14.05 11.78 -9.57
C MET A 43 -12.80 10.91 -9.53
N ILE A 44 -12.00 10.88 -10.60
CA ILE A 44 -10.74 10.12 -10.64
C ILE A 44 -9.77 10.58 -9.53
N ASN A 45 -9.65 11.89 -9.33
CA ASN A 45 -8.80 12.44 -8.27
C ASN A 45 -9.29 11.98 -6.89
N MET A 46 -10.59 12.10 -6.63
CA MET A 46 -11.19 11.72 -5.35
C MET A 46 -11.03 10.22 -5.05
N ILE A 47 -11.23 9.36 -6.05
CA ILE A 47 -11.00 7.91 -5.92
C ILE A 47 -9.52 7.63 -5.63
N THR A 48 -8.61 8.33 -6.31
CA THR A 48 -7.16 8.19 -6.10
C THR A 48 -6.79 8.58 -4.67
N ASP A 49 -7.25 9.74 -4.20
CA ASP A 49 -6.98 10.25 -2.85
C ASP A 49 -7.50 9.29 -1.76
N ILE A 50 -8.74 8.81 -1.92
CA ILE A 50 -9.34 7.85 -0.99
C ILE A 50 -8.59 6.51 -0.99
N THR A 51 -8.19 6.01 -2.16
CA THR A 51 -7.45 4.75 -2.29
C THR A 51 -6.07 4.85 -1.64
N SER A 52 -5.35 5.95 -1.89
CA SER A 52 -4.06 6.22 -1.25
C SER A 52 -4.19 6.35 0.27
N ALA A 53 -5.20 7.07 0.76
CA ALA A 53 -5.46 7.21 2.18
C ALA A 53 -5.81 5.86 2.84
N LEU A 54 -6.65 5.05 2.19
CA LEU A 54 -7.04 3.73 2.66
C LEU A 54 -5.83 2.79 2.76
N LEU A 55 -5.05 2.66 1.69
CA LEU A 55 -3.88 1.80 1.67
C LEU A 55 -2.87 2.22 2.74
N LYS A 56 -2.59 3.53 2.86
CA LYS A 56 -1.70 4.07 3.88
C LYS A 56 -2.18 3.71 5.30
N LEU A 57 -3.45 3.98 5.60
CA LEU A 57 -4.02 3.73 6.91
C LEU A 57 -3.95 2.24 7.30
N ARG A 58 -4.27 1.35 6.36
CA ARG A 58 -4.21 -0.10 6.58
C ARG A 58 -2.78 -0.59 6.84
N LEU A 59 -1.81 -0.07 6.10
CA LEU A 59 -0.39 -0.39 6.33
C LEU A 59 0.11 0.13 7.68
N GLU A 60 -0.32 1.32 8.10
CA GLU A 60 0.03 1.89 9.41
C GLU A 60 -0.51 1.03 10.55
N LYS A 61 -1.77 0.60 10.48
CA LYS A 61 -2.36 -0.30 11.46
C LYS A 61 -1.68 -1.67 11.50
N ALA A 62 -1.34 -2.23 10.34
CA ALA A 62 -0.66 -3.52 10.25
C ALA A 62 0.66 -3.56 11.03
N VAL A 63 1.37 -2.42 11.06
CA VAL A 63 2.63 -2.29 11.80
C VAL A 63 2.37 -2.17 13.31
N LEU A 64 1.31 -1.49 13.72
CA LEU A 64 0.99 -1.27 15.14
C LEU A 64 0.47 -2.53 15.83
N GLU A 65 -0.31 -3.35 15.13
CA GLU A 65 -0.97 -4.52 15.73
C GLU A 65 -0.03 -5.73 15.94
N ASN A 66 1.23 -5.70 15.47
CA ASN A 66 2.23 -6.79 15.59
C ASN A 66 1.73 -8.17 15.11
N SER A 67 0.62 -8.21 14.38
CA SER A 67 -0.22 -9.39 14.35
C SER A 67 -0.12 -10.13 13.03
N ASN A 68 0.13 -11.44 13.13
CA ASN A 68 -0.17 -12.43 12.11
C ASN A 68 -1.67 -12.38 11.76
N GLN A 69 -2.09 -11.42 10.93
CA GLN A 69 -3.50 -11.18 10.65
C GLN A 69 -3.93 -11.82 9.32
N PRO A 70 -4.99 -12.67 9.33
CA PRO A 70 -5.58 -13.23 8.12
C PRO A 70 -6.32 -12.19 7.25
N VAL A 71 -6.37 -10.92 7.69
CA VAL A 71 -7.22 -9.86 7.14
C VAL A 71 -6.50 -8.99 6.09
N LEU A 72 -5.17 -9.11 5.97
CA LEU A 72 -4.38 -8.36 5.00
C LEU A 72 -4.55 -8.91 3.57
N LEU A 73 -4.62 -8.00 2.61
CA LEU A 73 -4.63 -8.31 1.19
C LEU A 73 -3.21 -8.68 0.70
N ASN A 74 -3.13 -9.32 -0.46
CA ASN A 74 -1.85 -9.80 -1.00
C ASN A 74 -0.89 -8.65 -1.32
N GLU A 75 -1.43 -7.54 -1.84
CA GLU A 75 -0.69 -6.31 -2.11
C GLU A 75 -0.13 -5.71 -0.82
N GLU A 76 -0.89 -5.76 0.27
CA GLU A 76 -0.49 -5.25 1.58
C GLU A 76 0.62 -6.13 2.18
N LYS A 77 0.46 -7.45 2.12
CA LYS A 77 1.48 -8.42 2.53
C LYS A 77 2.78 -8.21 1.75
N TYR A 78 2.69 -8.09 0.44
CA TYR A 78 3.84 -7.85 -0.43
C TYR A 78 4.64 -6.60 -0.01
N ILE A 79 3.95 -5.49 0.31
CA ILE A 79 4.60 -4.26 0.76
C ILE A 79 5.26 -4.45 2.14
N LEU A 80 4.56 -5.11 3.07
CA LEU A 80 5.05 -5.32 4.44
C LEU A 80 6.25 -6.30 4.48
N ASP A 81 6.20 -7.36 3.69
CA ASP A 81 7.30 -8.31 3.54
C ASP A 81 8.55 -7.62 2.98
N SER A 82 8.37 -6.78 1.94
CA SER A 82 9.44 -5.96 1.37
C SER A 82 10.05 -4.99 2.39
N LYS A 83 9.21 -4.38 3.24
CA LYS A 83 9.67 -3.50 4.33
C LYS A 83 10.47 -4.27 5.38
N LYS A 84 10.04 -5.48 5.73
CA LYS A 84 10.76 -6.36 6.66
C LYS A 84 12.13 -6.76 6.09
N GLU A 85 12.18 -7.21 4.84
CA GLU A 85 13.44 -7.56 4.16
C GLU A 85 14.41 -6.37 4.12
N MET A 86 13.90 -5.16 3.82
CA MET A 86 14.70 -3.94 3.85
C MET A 86 15.30 -3.67 5.25
N LEU A 87 14.52 -3.88 6.32
CA LEU A 87 15.01 -3.72 7.70
C LEU A 87 16.08 -4.74 8.04
N GLU A 88 15.88 -6.01 7.70
CA GLU A 88 16.86 -7.09 7.94
C GLU A 88 18.19 -6.83 7.20
N ARG A 89 18.10 -6.37 5.93
CA ARG A 89 19.28 -5.96 5.16
C ARG A 89 20.00 -4.78 5.80
N ARG A 90 19.26 -3.77 6.27
CA ARG A 90 19.82 -2.61 6.97
C ARG A 90 20.58 -3.01 8.25
N GLU A 91 19.98 -3.87 9.08
CA GLU A 91 20.61 -4.34 10.33
C GLU A 91 21.87 -5.17 10.03
N THR A 92 21.83 -5.98 8.98
CA THR A 92 22.99 -6.76 8.53
C THR A 92 24.16 -5.85 8.12
N ILE A 93 23.88 -4.82 7.31
CA ILE A 93 24.87 -3.81 6.90
C ILE A 93 25.45 -3.10 8.12
N LEU A 94 24.59 -2.62 9.01
CA LEU A 94 24.99 -1.88 10.20
C LEU A 94 25.88 -2.73 11.12
N SER A 95 25.50 -3.98 11.35
CA SER A 95 26.30 -4.93 12.14
C SER A 95 27.67 -5.19 11.50
N GLY A 96 27.74 -5.33 10.17
CA GLY A 96 29.01 -5.45 9.45
C GLY A 96 29.94 -4.26 9.70
N ILE A 97 29.42 -3.04 9.54
CA ILE A 97 30.14 -1.79 9.78
C ILE A 97 30.66 -1.71 11.22
N LEU A 98 29.80 -1.94 12.21
CA LEU A 98 30.16 -1.86 13.63
C LEU A 98 31.22 -2.90 14.03
N ASN A 99 31.26 -4.04 13.33
CA ASN A 99 32.26 -5.09 13.53
C ASN A 99 33.52 -4.92 12.69
N GLY A 100 33.69 -3.79 11.98
CA GLY A 100 34.84 -3.52 11.12
C GLY A 100 34.95 -4.46 9.92
N LYS A 101 33.86 -5.12 9.52
CA LYS A 101 33.82 -5.99 8.34
C LYS A 101 33.33 -5.17 7.13
N PRO A 102 34.10 -5.06 6.05
CA PRO A 102 33.63 -4.39 4.84
C PRO A 102 32.40 -5.12 4.31
N HIS A 103 31.35 -4.36 4.00
CA HIS A 103 30.14 -4.91 3.43
C HIS A 103 30.38 -5.24 1.95
N ASN A 104 30.36 -6.53 1.60
CA ASN A 104 30.46 -6.97 0.21
C ASN A 104 29.05 -7.22 -0.33
N LEU A 105 28.59 -6.33 -1.22
CA LEU A 105 27.30 -6.41 -1.90
C LEU A 105 27.30 -7.40 -3.08
N ASP A 106 28.49 -7.85 -3.50
CA ASP A 106 28.69 -8.68 -4.69
C ASP A 106 28.85 -10.17 -4.37
N ALA A 107 28.69 -10.58 -3.11
CA ALA A 107 28.69 -11.99 -2.72
C ALA A 107 27.25 -12.52 -2.70
N GLN A 108 26.70 -12.78 -3.88
CA GLN A 108 25.43 -13.49 -4.04
C GLN A 108 25.59 -14.67 -5.00
#